data_AF-A0A7J3NZ09-F1
#
_entry.id   AF-A0A7J3NZ09-F1
#
_cell.length_a   1.000
_cell.length_b   1.000
_cell.length_c   1.000
_cell.angle_alpha   90.00
_cell.angle_beta   90.00
_cell.angle_gamma   90.00
#
_symmetry.space_group_name_H-M   'P 1'
#
loop_
_entity.id
_entity.type
_entity.pdbx_description
1 polymer ?
#
loop_
_entity_poly.entity_id
_entity_poly.type
_entity_poly.pdbx_seq_one_letter_code
_entity_poly.pdbx_strand_id
1 'polypeptide(L)'
;MDLHVHTSHSYDGRCSLRLLSKLLKKKGLNGFAFTDHDNLEALKELRLLSLPKDFLIIPGIEVTSRHGHILGLGVREAVPPHLEAEETVELIREKGGIAVAAHPFWLNGRPGAVFHARFDAVEVFNSRSYFLSNPLARRYAERKGLPMTGGSDGHTEEEVGLA
;
A
#
# COMPACT_ATOMS: atom_id res chain seq x y z
N MET A 1 -5.61 4.76 10.40
CA MET A 1 -5.80 3.73 9.36
C MET A 1 -4.45 3.11 9.05
N ASP A 2 -4.42 1.90 8.50
CA ASP A 2 -3.22 1.26 7.98
C ASP A 2 -3.34 1.16 6.45
N LEU A 3 -2.51 1.89 5.69
CA LEU A 3 -2.70 2.03 4.24
C LEU A 3 -1.88 1.05 3.40
N HIS A 4 -1.24 0.07 4.03
CA HIS A 4 -0.42 -0.91 3.34
C HIS A 4 -0.43 -2.24 4.12
N VAL A 5 -1.29 -3.17 3.71
CA VAL A 5 -1.34 -4.53 4.26
C VAL A 5 -1.59 -5.56 3.17
N HIS A 6 -1.06 -6.77 3.40
CA HIS A 6 -1.16 -7.91 2.50
C HIS A 6 -2.11 -8.95 3.05
N THR A 7 -2.91 -9.53 2.16
CA THR A 7 -3.91 -10.53 2.46
C THR A 7 -3.43 -11.92 2.02
N SER A 8 -4.17 -12.96 2.40
CA SER A 8 -3.95 -14.32 1.93
C SER A 8 -4.12 -14.51 0.41
N HIS A 9 -4.52 -13.46 -0.33
CA HIS A 9 -4.56 -13.46 -1.79
C HIS A 9 -3.24 -13.00 -2.43
N SER A 10 -2.33 -12.38 -1.66
CA SER A 10 -0.93 -12.22 -2.04
C SER A 10 -0.15 -13.53 -1.81
N TYR A 11 0.98 -13.69 -2.49
CA TYR A 11 1.83 -14.88 -2.36
C TYR A 11 2.49 -15.00 -0.97
N ASP A 12 2.65 -13.88 -0.29
CA ASP A 12 3.36 -13.71 0.98
C ASP A 12 2.46 -13.29 2.16
N GLY A 13 1.24 -12.82 1.90
CA GLY A 13 0.28 -12.51 2.94
C GLY A 13 -0.40 -13.75 3.56
N ARG A 14 -0.86 -13.61 4.80
CA ARG A 14 -1.42 -14.71 5.61
C ARG A 14 -2.79 -14.41 6.22
N CYS A 15 -3.28 -13.17 6.10
CA CYS A 15 -4.51 -12.73 6.74
C CYS A 15 -5.66 -12.59 5.73
N SER A 16 -6.85 -13.11 6.05
CA SER A 16 -8.07 -12.76 5.29
C SER A 16 -8.52 -11.34 5.60
N LEU A 17 -9.29 -10.71 4.72
CA LEU A 17 -9.86 -9.38 4.97
C LEU A 17 -10.76 -9.38 6.22
N ARG A 18 -11.48 -10.47 6.47
CA ARG A 18 -12.26 -10.65 7.71
C ARG A 18 -11.38 -10.60 8.96
N LEU A 19 -10.25 -11.31 8.94
CA LEU A 19 -9.31 -11.35 10.06
C LEU A 19 -8.66 -9.99 10.27
N LEU A 20 -8.17 -9.35 9.20
CA LEU A 20 -7.61 -8.00 9.22
C LEU A 20 -8.58 -6.99 9.85
N SER A 21 -9.84 -7.01 9.42
CA SER A 21 -10.88 -6.12 9.97
C SER A 21 -11.04 -6.28 11.48
N LYS A 22 -11.01 -7.52 11.98
CA LYS A 22 -11.11 -7.82 13.41
C LYS A 22 -9.87 -7.36 14.17
N LEU A 23 -8.68 -7.67 13.67
CA LEU A 23 -7.41 -7.34 14.31
C LEU A 23 -7.19 -5.83 14.38
N LEU A 24 -7.37 -5.12 13.26
CA LEU A 24 -7.13 -3.68 13.18
C LEU A 24 -8.17 -2.90 13.99
N LYS A 25 -9.44 -3.34 14.01
CA LYS A 25 -10.45 -2.76 14.91
C LYS A 25 -10.09 -2.96 16.39
N LYS A 26 -9.57 -4.14 16.76
CA LYS A 26 -9.08 -4.41 18.13
C LYS A 26 -7.89 -3.52 18.50
N LYS A 27 -7.05 -3.15 17.52
CA LYS A 27 -5.95 -2.18 17.68
C LYS A 27 -6.42 -0.72 17.69
N GLY A 28 -7.72 -0.45 17.64
CA GLY A 28 -8.27 0.91 17.68
C GLY A 28 -8.26 1.64 16.34
N LEU A 29 -7.97 0.95 15.24
CA LEU A 29 -8.03 1.53 13.90
C LEU A 29 -9.47 1.47 13.36
N ASN A 30 -9.80 2.45 12.53
CA ASN A 30 -11.11 2.61 11.89
C ASN A 30 -11.11 2.22 10.40
N GLY A 31 -10.04 1.60 9.93
CA GLY A 31 -9.95 1.11 8.57
C GLY A 31 -8.54 0.86 8.07
N PHE A 32 -8.46 0.26 6.89
CA PHE A 32 -7.21 -0.10 6.23
C PHE A 32 -7.34 -0.14 4.71
N ALA A 33 -6.20 -0.17 4.01
CA ALA A 33 -6.13 -0.51 2.59
C ALA A 33 -5.42 -1.85 2.41
N PHE A 34 -6.02 -2.80 1.70
CA PHE A 34 -5.28 -3.98 1.24
C PHE A 34 -4.59 -3.66 -0.07
N THR A 35 -3.36 -4.09 -0.21
CA THR A 35 -2.49 -3.77 -1.35
C THR A 35 -1.68 -5.01 -1.72
N ASP A 36 -2.37 -6.10 -2.04
CA ASP A 36 -1.73 -7.35 -2.46
C ASP A 36 -0.82 -7.13 -3.68
N HIS A 37 0.26 -7.90 -3.77
CA HIS A 37 1.20 -7.82 -4.87
C HIS A 37 0.55 -8.20 -6.21
N ASP A 38 0.56 -7.25 -7.16
CA ASP A 38 0.23 -7.45 -8.59
C ASP A 38 -1.14 -8.08 -8.89
N ASN A 39 -2.05 -8.11 -7.91
CA ASN A 39 -3.38 -8.69 -8.08
C ASN A 39 -4.45 -8.00 -7.23
N LEU A 40 -5.71 -8.31 -7.52
CA LEU A 40 -6.88 -7.74 -6.85
C LEU A 40 -7.90 -8.82 -6.45
N GLU A 41 -7.44 -10.05 -6.23
CA GLU A 41 -8.31 -11.19 -5.95
C GLU A 41 -9.10 -11.01 -4.64
N ALA A 42 -8.53 -10.27 -3.67
CA ALA A 42 -9.20 -9.86 -2.44
C ALA A 42 -10.49 -9.05 -2.66
N LEU A 43 -10.71 -8.44 -3.85
CA LEU A 43 -11.99 -7.81 -4.18
C LEU A 43 -13.17 -8.80 -4.14
N LYS A 44 -12.94 -10.07 -4.45
CA LYS A 44 -13.98 -11.11 -4.38
C LYS A 44 -14.42 -11.32 -2.93
N GLU A 45 -13.46 -11.37 -2.01
CA GLU A 45 -13.75 -11.45 -0.58
C GLU A 45 -14.43 -10.17 -0.10
N LEU A 46 -13.94 -8.99 -0.49
CA LEU A 46 -14.51 -7.70 -0.11
C LEU A 46 -16.01 -7.60 -0.43
N ARG A 47 -16.44 -8.07 -1.61
CA ARG A 47 -17.84 -8.06 -2.04
C ARG A 47 -18.76 -8.90 -1.14
N LEU A 48 -18.21 -9.90 -0.45
CA LEU A 48 -18.95 -10.81 0.43
C LEU A 48 -18.88 -10.38 1.91
N LEU A 49 -18.05 -9.39 2.25
CA LEU A 49 -17.90 -8.91 3.60
C LEU A 49 -19.01 -7.94 3.98
N SER A 50 -19.59 -8.17 5.16
CA SER A 50 -20.42 -7.19 5.85
C SER A 50 -19.57 -6.47 6.88
N LEU A 51 -19.42 -5.15 6.72
CA LEU A 51 -18.59 -4.32 7.59
C LEU A 51 -19.46 -3.43 8.48
N PRO A 52 -19.00 -3.13 9.71
CA PRO A 52 -19.55 -2.05 10.51
C PRO A 52 -19.48 -0.71 9.76
N LYS A 53 -20.46 0.18 9.97
CA LYS A 53 -20.52 1.50 9.29
C LYS A 53 -19.31 2.39 9.60
N ASP A 54 -18.63 2.16 10.72
CA ASP A 54 -17.48 2.93 11.23
C ASP A 54 -16.13 2.35 10.79
N PHE A 55 -16.10 1.34 9.91
CA PHE A 55 -14.88 0.66 9.52
C PHE A 55 -14.70 0.63 8.00
N LEU A 56 -13.69 1.34 7.50
CA LEU A 56 -13.44 1.51 6.07
C LEU A 56 -12.38 0.53 5.55
N ILE A 57 -12.69 -0.20 4.48
CA ILE A 57 -11.69 -0.94 3.70
C ILE A 57 -11.53 -0.25 2.35
N ILE A 58 -10.30 0.19 2.06
CA ILE A 58 -9.93 0.77 0.77
C ILE A 58 -9.33 -0.36 -0.08
N PRO A 59 -9.90 -0.66 -1.26
CA PRO A 59 -9.24 -1.58 -2.18
C PRO A 59 -7.99 -0.94 -2.75
N GLY A 60 -6.95 -1.72 -2.94
CA GLY A 60 -5.72 -1.27 -3.57
C GLY A 60 -4.88 -2.45 -4.04
N ILE A 61 -3.73 -2.12 -4.62
CA ILE A 61 -2.75 -3.04 -5.19
C ILE A 61 -1.35 -2.51 -4.91
N GLU A 62 -0.39 -3.37 -4.63
CA GLU A 62 1.03 -3.01 -4.69
C GLU A 62 1.61 -3.54 -6.01
N VAL A 63 1.92 -2.63 -6.93
CA VAL A 63 2.43 -2.97 -8.25
C VAL A 63 3.96 -3.05 -8.23
N THR A 64 4.49 -4.18 -8.67
CA THR A 64 5.92 -4.43 -8.85
C THR A 64 6.42 -3.78 -10.14
N SER A 65 6.72 -2.48 -10.11
CA SER A 65 7.30 -1.78 -11.28
C SER A 65 8.78 -2.10 -11.49
N ARG A 66 9.37 -1.60 -12.59
CA ARG A 66 10.81 -1.74 -12.86
C ARG A 66 11.69 -1.02 -11.84
N HIS A 67 11.20 0.07 -11.24
CA HIS A 67 11.98 0.95 -10.36
C HIS A 67 11.59 0.89 -8.88
N GLY A 68 10.72 -0.05 -8.48
CA GLY A 68 10.24 -0.15 -7.11
C GLY A 68 8.76 -0.52 -7.02
N HIS A 69 8.25 -0.60 -5.80
CA HIS A 69 6.84 -0.86 -5.57
C HIS A 69 6.04 0.43 -5.54
N ILE A 70 4.81 0.35 -6.03
CA ILE A 70 3.89 1.48 -6.16
C ILE A 70 2.53 1.05 -5.64
N LEU A 71 1.98 1.74 -4.64
CA LEU A 71 0.61 1.48 -4.21
C LEU A 71 -0.36 2.20 -5.14
N GLY A 72 -1.36 1.47 -5.62
CA GLY A 72 -2.55 2.03 -6.26
C GLY A 72 -3.72 2.00 -5.30
N LEU A 73 -3.92 3.05 -4.51
CA LEU A 73 -5.03 3.12 -3.54
C LEU A 73 -6.33 3.49 -4.25
N GLY A 74 -7.41 2.79 -3.95
CA GLY A 74 -8.73 2.98 -4.55
C GLY A 74 -8.92 2.25 -5.89
N VAL A 75 -7.88 1.61 -6.42
CA VAL A 75 -7.92 0.88 -7.68
C VAL A 75 -8.76 -0.40 -7.53
N ARG A 76 -9.59 -0.69 -8.55
CA ARG A 76 -10.43 -1.91 -8.62
C ARG A 76 -10.23 -2.72 -9.89
N GLU A 77 -9.28 -2.30 -10.72
CA GLU A 77 -8.92 -2.96 -11.97
C GLU A 77 -7.43 -3.27 -11.99
N ALA A 78 -7.04 -4.38 -12.62
CA ALA A 78 -5.65 -4.80 -12.64
C ALA A 78 -4.74 -3.73 -13.28
N VAL A 79 -3.56 -3.55 -12.70
CA VAL A 79 -2.45 -2.78 -13.25
C VAL A 79 -1.32 -3.77 -13.55
N PRO A 80 -0.81 -3.84 -14.79
CA PRO A 80 0.23 -4.79 -15.14
C PRO A 80 1.53 -4.53 -14.35
N PRO A 81 2.21 -5.60 -13.88
CA PRO A 81 3.53 -5.46 -13.27
C PRO A 81 4.61 -5.15 -14.31
N HIS A 82 5.77 -4.75 -13.81
CA HIS A 82 7.03 -4.61 -14.55
C HIS A 82 7.02 -3.55 -15.67
N LEU A 83 6.09 -2.61 -15.62
CA LEU A 83 6.13 -1.39 -16.41
C LEU A 83 7.17 -0.40 -15.85
N GLU A 84 7.48 0.64 -16.62
CA GLU A 84 8.20 1.79 -16.08
C GLU A 84 7.36 2.46 -14.97
N ALA A 85 8.02 3.04 -13.97
CA ALA A 85 7.31 3.62 -12.83
C ALA A 85 6.33 4.73 -13.25
N GLU A 86 6.70 5.54 -14.25
CA GLU A 86 5.83 6.59 -14.78
C GLU A 86 4.57 5.99 -15.42
N GLU A 87 4.72 4.95 -16.24
CA GLU A 87 3.59 4.23 -16.85
C GLU A 87 2.68 3.61 -15.78
N THR A 88 3.25 2.99 -14.74
CA THR A 88 2.47 2.45 -13.62
C THR A 88 1.68 3.54 -12.91
N VAL A 89 2.30 4.69 -12.62
CA VAL A 89 1.63 5.82 -11.97
C VAL A 89 0.47 6.34 -12.81
N GLU A 90 0.68 6.55 -14.11
CA GLU A 90 -0.38 7.06 -14.98
C GLU A 90 -1.53 6.06 -15.10
N LEU A 91 -1.25 4.75 -15.24
CA LEU A 91 -2.30 3.73 -15.28
C LEU A 91 -3.12 3.66 -13.98
N ILE A 92 -2.48 3.84 -12.81
CA ILE A 92 -3.20 3.93 -11.53
C ILE A 92 -4.17 5.11 -11.54
N ARG A 93 -3.73 6.28 -12.02
CA ARG A 93 -4.56 7.49 -12.13
C ARG A 93 -5.71 7.32 -13.12
N GLU A 94 -5.43 6.76 -14.30
CA GLU A 94 -6.45 6.47 -15.31
C GLU A 94 -7.56 5.57 -14.76
N LYS A 95 -7.20 4.64 -13.86
CA LYS A 95 -8.14 3.76 -13.14
C LYS A 95 -8.80 4.41 -11.92
N GLY A 96 -8.64 5.72 -11.75
CA GLY A 96 -9.23 6.51 -10.67
C GLY A 96 -8.57 6.31 -9.30
N GLY A 97 -7.38 5.70 -9.26
CA GLY A 97 -6.62 5.49 -8.04
C GLY A 97 -5.67 6.63 -7.71
N ILE A 98 -5.07 6.54 -6.52
CA ILE A 98 -3.99 7.42 -6.05
C ILE A 98 -2.70 6.61 -6.07
N ALA A 99 -1.69 7.11 -6.79
CA ALA A 99 -0.38 6.47 -6.88
C ALA A 99 0.54 6.94 -5.75
N VAL A 100 0.92 6.00 -4.88
CA VAL A 100 1.79 6.24 -3.72
C VAL A 100 3.14 5.56 -3.93
N ALA A 101 4.23 6.28 -3.71
CA ALA A 101 5.54 5.65 -3.65
C ALA A 101 5.66 4.80 -2.39
N ALA A 102 5.61 3.47 -2.54
CA ALA A 102 5.76 2.52 -1.44
C ALA A 102 7.22 2.49 -0.98
N HIS A 103 7.44 2.54 0.34
CA HIS A 103 8.73 2.39 1.01
C HIS A 103 9.95 2.85 0.18
N PRO A 104 9.96 4.12 -0.30
CA PRO A 104 10.75 4.55 -1.47
C PRO A 104 12.28 4.52 -1.27
N PHE A 105 12.71 4.38 -0.02
CA PHE A 105 14.11 4.34 0.38
C PHE A 105 14.48 3.06 1.12
N TRP A 106 13.65 2.01 1.05
CA TRP A 106 13.94 0.72 1.67
C TRP A 106 15.03 -0.03 0.90
N LEU A 107 16.19 -0.18 1.53
CA LEU A 107 17.41 -0.72 0.91
C LEU A 107 17.31 -2.21 0.55
N ASN A 108 16.43 -2.97 1.21
CA ASN A 108 16.25 -4.40 0.90
C ASN A 108 15.29 -4.62 -0.29
N GLY A 109 14.67 -3.55 -0.82
CA GLY A 109 13.82 -3.58 -1.99
C GLY A 109 14.51 -2.99 -3.24
N ARG A 110 13.69 -2.47 -4.17
CA ARG A 110 14.15 -1.62 -5.28
C ARG A 110 13.86 -0.16 -4.94
N PRO A 111 14.74 0.51 -4.20
CA PRO A 111 14.56 1.93 -3.88
C PRO A 111 14.74 2.75 -5.15
N GLY A 112 13.95 3.80 -5.30
CA GLY A 112 14.19 4.81 -6.34
C GLY A 112 13.04 5.11 -7.28
N ALA A 113 11.87 4.45 -7.16
CA ALA A 113 10.70 4.76 -7.98
C ALA A 113 10.39 6.27 -8.02
N VAL A 114 10.57 6.96 -6.88
CA VAL A 114 10.45 8.42 -6.73
C VAL A 114 11.34 9.27 -7.64
N PHE A 115 12.41 8.72 -8.22
CA PHE A 115 13.28 9.39 -9.19
C PHE A 115 12.84 9.17 -10.64
N HIS A 116 11.91 8.24 -10.88
CA HIS A 116 11.47 7.82 -12.20
C HIS A 116 10.01 8.17 -12.49
N ALA A 117 9.26 8.69 -11.52
CA ALA A 117 7.85 9.05 -11.70
C ALA A 117 7.41 10.19 -10.76
N ARG A 118 6.29 10.83 -11.10
CA ARG A 118 5.65 11.86 -10.26
C ARG A 118 4.51 11.24 -9.48
N PHE A 119 4.71 10.94 -8.20
CA PHE A 119 3.67 10.34 -7.34
C PHE A 119 2.68 11.36 -6.78
N ASP A 120 1.49 10.89 -6.42
CA ASP A 120 0.45 11.68 -5.76
C ASP A 120 0.71 11.78 -4.24
N ALA A 121 1.34 10.76 -3.66
CA ALA A 121 1.74 10.72 -2.26
C ALA A 121 2.99 9.84 -2.04
N VAL A 122 3.54 9.90 -0.83
CA VAL A 122 4.72 9.11 -0.44
C VAL A 122 4.44 8.37 0.85
N GLU A 123 4.76 7.08 0.91
CA GLU A 123 4.77 6.33 2.16
C GLU A 123 5.97 6.78 3.00
N VAL A 124 5.69 7.52 4.09
CA VAL A 124 6.73 8.06 4.98
C VAL A 124 6.92 7.24 6.25
N PHE A 125 6.01 6.31 6.51
CA PHE A 125 6.13 5.35 7.59
C PHE A 125 5.78 3.95 7.08
N ASN A 126 6.78 3.08 7.06
CA ASN A 126 6.64 1.66 6.80
C ASN A 126 7.30 0.90 7.96
N SER A 127 6.59 -0.05 8.60
CA SER A 127 7.09 -0.76 9.79
C SER A 127 8.24 -1.73 9.49
N ARG A 128 8.38 -2.18 8.23
CA ARG A 128 9.45 -3.07 7.76
C ARG A 128 10.69 -2.32 7.27
N SER A 129 10.59 -1.00 7.16
CA SER A 129 11.68 -0.14 6.72
C SER A 129 12.69 0.12 7.84
N TYR A 130 13.95 -0.22 7.59
CA TYR A 130 15.05 -0.05 8.55
C TYR A 130 15.68 1.35 8.51
N PHE A 131 16.38 1.70 9.60
CA PHE A 131 17.27 2.86 9.71
C PHE A 131 16.63 4.21 9.30
N LEU A 132 17.24 4.91 8.36
CA LEU A 132 16.89 6.26 7.91
C LEU A 132 15.83 6.27 6.81
N SER A 133 15.27 5.13 6.42
CA SER A 133 14.32 5.04 5.29
C SER A 133 13.08 5.93 5.51
N ASN A 134 12.41 5.82 6.67
CA ASN A 134 11.25 6.63 7.03
C ASN A 134 11.60 8.13 7.16
N PRO A 135 12.68 8.54 7.87
CA PRO A 135 13.15 9.93 7.86
C PRO A 135 13.46 10.50 6.47
N LEU A 136 14.08 9.71 5.58
CA LEU A 136 14.39 10.13 4.21
C LEU A 136 13.11 10.28 3.37
N ALA A 137 12.15 9.37 3.52
CA ALA A 137 10.84 9.43 2.88
C ALA A 137 10.08 10.69 3.30
N ARG A 138 10.04 10.98 4.61
CA ARG A 138 9.43 12.21 5.15
C ARG A 138 10.11 13.45 4.58
N ARG A 139 11.44 13.54 4.65
CA ARG A 139 12.19 14.70 4.14
C ARG A 139 12.06 14.86 2.63
N TYR A 140 11.89 13.79 1.89
CA TYR A 140 11.58 13.85 0.46
C TYR A 140 10.18 14.44 0.22
N ALA A 141 9.16 13.91 0.90
CA ALA A 141 7.78 14.40 0.79
C ALA A 141 7.65 15.87 1.17
N GLU A 142 8.25 16.31 2.29
CA GLU A 142 8.27 17.71 2.73
C GLU A 142 8.89 18.64 1.69
N ARG A 143 10.04 18.27 1.11
CA ARG A 143 10.73 19.08 0.09
C ARG A 143 9.95 19.18 -1.21
N LYS A 144 9.14 18.18 -1.53
CA LYS A 144 8.32 18.15 -2.74
C LYS A 144 6.90 18.67 -2.53
N GLY A 145 6.51 18.96 -1.28
CA GLY A 145 5.13 19.36 -0.94
C GLY A 145 4.12 18.24 -1.20
N LEU A 146 4.53 16.97 -1.08
CA LEU A 146 3.67 15.82 -1.36
C LEU A 146 2.91 15.37 -0.09
N PRO A 147 1.64 14.95 -0.24
CA PRO A 147 0.93 14.21 0.79
C PRO A 147 1.71 12.99 1.27
N MET A 148 1.49 12.63 2.53
CA MET A 148 2.19 11.54 3.22
C MET A 148 1.22 10.45 3.63
N THR A 149 1.59 9.20 3.40
CA THR A 149 0.87 8.02 3.89
C THR A 149 1.75 7.22 4.85
N GLY A 150 1.15 6.25 5.54
CA GLY A 150 1.86 5.26 6.32
C GLY A 150 1.11 3.95 6.35
N GLY A 151 1.84 2.86 6.48
CA GLY A 151 1.27 1.52 6.57
C GLY A 151 2.25 0.55 7.19
N SER A 152 1.74 -0.57 7.69
CA SER A 152 2.59 -1.55 8.37
C SER A 152 3.39 -2.40 7.40
N ASP A 153 2.91 -2.50 6.16
CA ASP A 153 3.37 -3.48 5.17
C ASP A 153 3.26 -4.90 5.75
N GLY A 154 2.13 -5.13 6.40
CA GLY A 154 1.91 -6.30 7.26
C GLY A 154 1.45 -7.51 6.47
N HIS A 155 2.13 -8.63 6.67
CA HIS A 155 1.85 -9.91 6.00
C HIS A 155 1.26 -10.94 6.96
N THR A 156 1.54 -10.81 8.26
CA THR A 156 1.03 -11.68 9.33
C THR A 156 0.17 -10.94 10.35
N GLU A 157 -0.48 -11.67 11.25
CA GLU A 157 -1.34 -11.11 12.30
C GLU A 157 -0.57 -10.19 13.27
N GLU A 158 0.70 -10.49 13.51
CA GLU A 158 1.58 -9.75 14.40
C GLU A 158 2.00 -8.41 13.78
N GLU A 159 2.21 -8.39 12.46
CA GLU A 159 2.75 -7.25 11.72
C GLU A 159 1.71 -6.16 11.42
N VAL A 160 0.46 -6.55 11.20
CA VAL A 160 -0.59 -5.61 10.75
C VAL A 160 -0.90 -4.56 11.82
N GLY A 161 -1.04 -3.29 11.42
CA GLY A 161 -1.35 -2.19 12.32
C GLY A 161 -0.20 -1.80 13.27
N LEU A 162 1.05 -2.03 12.86
CA LEU A 162 2.25 -1.56 13.56
C LEU A 162 2.79 -0.21 13.05
N ALA A 163 1.97 0.52 12.27
CA ALA A 163 2.29 1.85 11.75
C ALA A 163 1.80 2.99 12.65
#